data_AF-A0AB39BW45-F1
#
_entry.id   AF-A0AB39BW45-F1
#
_cell.length_a   1.000
_cell.length_b   1.000
_cell.length_c   1.000
_cell.angle_alpha   90.00
_cell.angle_beta   90.00
_cell.angle_gamma   90.00
#
_symmetry.space_group_name_H-M   'P 1'
#
loop_
_entity.id
_entity.type
_entity.pdbx_description
1 polymer ?
#
loop_
_entity_poly.entity_id
_entity_poly.type
_entity_poly.pdbx_seq_one_letter_code
_entity_poly.pdbx_strand_id
1 'polypeptide(L)'
;MNTRTNLMLFMIATLSILFVLTISIISQSKILTDSILLTSDAAIKNNIQNDVDSQNATVENSIENNVTNGENHAIDNEVLNDIHVSVDVKVTNAIANNVDANGIRTTSGGNGDDTKVNGEDTPEIVWGVDSASLTDDDLLACVRDNFGEPQVWGRYLGDKDGVSFGLTQEEVDLLQSNDIQILVIWNQFTDATGYDKGQSEANAAIEMARDLGVPEGVALFANVEPIYPIDAPFILGWHDAMSDSEYSSGIYGIFDRSEELYVAYETAAEENSTLLDELYIWTASPNEGITTEANAPEYNPEYPEGGLIGGWQYGIDAETCNIDTNWFDGNVLAVLW
;
A
#
# COMPACT_ATOMS: atom_id res chain seq x y z
N MET A 1 54.94 -57.47 -51.37
CA MET A 1 54.06 -56.67 -50.48
C MET A 1 52.66 -56.70 -51.05
N ASN A 2 51.69 -57.16 -50.25
CA ASN A 2 50.38 -57.61 -50.72
C ASN A 2 49.44 -56.40 -50.93
N THR A 3 49.05 -56.14 -52.18
CA THR A 3 48.30 -54.94 -52.60
C THR A 3 46.98 -54.77 -51.85
N ARG A 4 46.37 -55.90 -51.43
CA ARG A 4 45.16 -55.91 -50.62
C ARG A 4 45.38 -55.37 -49.20
N THR A 5 46.52 -55.66 -48.59
CA THR A 5 46.83 -55.19 -47.24
C THR A 5 47.08 -53.69 -47.24
N ASN A 6 47.76 -53.15 -48.26
CA ASN A 6 47.94 -51.72 -48.43
C ASN A 6 46.63 -50.98 -48.71
N LEU A 7 45.72 -51.56 -49.51
CA LEU A 7 44.42 -50.94 -49.77
C LEU A 7 43.53 -50.90 -48.51
N MET A 8 43.59 -51.94 -47.68
CA MET A 8 42.84 -52.02 -46.44
C MET A 8 43.39 -51.05 -45.37
N LEU A 9 44.71 -50.90 -45.27
CA LEU A 9 45.36 -49.88 -44.44
C LEU A 9 45.03 -48.47 -44.91
N PHE A 10 44.99 -48.22 -46.23
CA PHE A 10 44.57 -46.93 -46.77
C PHE A 10 43.10 -46.64 -46.47
N MET A 11 42.20 -47.61 -46.64
CA MET A 11 40.78 -47.42 -46.29
C MET A 11 40.59 -47.13 -44.81
N ILE A 12 41.26 -47.87 -43.92
CA ILE A 12 41.19 -47.64 -42.48
C ILE A 12 41.75 -46.25 -42.14
N ALA A 13 42.91 -45.87 -42.68
CA ALA A 13 43.47 -44.54 -42.47
C ALA A 13 42.53 -43.43 -42.96
N THR A 14 41.92 -43.58 -44.14
CA THR A 14 40.96 -42.60 -44.66
C THR A 14 39.68 -42.52 -43.84
N LEU A 15 39.18 -43.65 -43.32
CA LEU A 15 37.99 -43.69 -42.47
C LEU A 15 38.28 -43.08 -41.09
N SER A 16 39.48 -43.32 -40.54
CA SER A 16 39.95 -42.71 -39.29
C SER A 16 40.11 -41.19 -39.43
N ILE A 17 40.66 -40.72 -40.55
CA ILE A 17 40.78 -39.28 -40.84
C ILE A 17 39.40 -38.65 -41.02
N LEU A 18 38.47 -39.31 -41.73
CA LEU A 18 37.09 -38.83 -41.86
C LEU A 18 36.38 -38.78 -40.50
N PHE A 19 36.58 -39.79 -39.64
CA PHE A 19 35.97 -39.86 -38.32
C PHE A 19 36.51 -38.77 -37.38
N VAL A 20 37.82 -38.54 -37.39
CA VAL A 20 38.46 -37.45 -36.62
C VAL A 20 38.02 -36.08 -37.15
N LEU A 21 37.89 -35.90 -38.48
CA LEU A 21 37.34 -34.67 -39.07
C LEU A 21 35.88 -34.46 -38.68
N THR A 22 35.03 -35.50 -38.71
CA THR A 22 33.63 -35.36 -38.29
C THR A 22 33.49 -35.07 -36.80
N ILE A 23 34.31 -35.69 -35.93
CA ILE A 23 34.33 -35.37 -34.49
C ILE A 23 34.87 -33.96 -34.27
N SER A 24 35.87 -33.52 -35.03
CA SER A 24 36.40 -32.16 -34.92
C SER A 24 35.41 -31.11 -35.42
N ILE A 25 34.62 -31.41 -36.45
CA ILE A 25 33.53 -30.53 -36.94
C ILE A 25 32.36 -30.52 -35.96
N ILE A 26 31.97 -31.66 -35.38
CA ILE A 26 30.92 -31.75 -34.35
C ILE A 26 31.39 -31.08 -33.04
N SER A 27 32.66 -31.19 -32.69
CA SER A 27 33.26 -30.51 -31.55
C SER A 27 33.34 -29.01 -31.81
N GLN A 28 33.70 -28.57 -33.02
CA GLN A 28 33.68 -27.15 -33.38
C GLN A 28 32.25 -26.61 -33.50
N SER A 29 31.28 -27.39 -33.97
CA SER A 29 29.88 -26.96 -34.04
C SER A 29 29.24 -26.90 -32.65
N LYS A 30 29.62 -27.80 -31.73
CA LYS A 30 29.20 -27.74 -30.33
C LYS A 30 29.82 -26.54 -29.61
N ILE A 31 31.06 -26.18 -29.97
CA ILE A 31 31.74 -24.96 -29.50
C ILE A 31 31.17 -23.69 -30.18
N LEU A 32 30.58 -23.80 -31.38
CA LEU A 32 29.94 -22.67 -32.07
C LEU A 32 28.46 -22.47 -31.69
N THR A 33 27.76 -23.47 -31.15
CA THR A 33 26.42 -23.28 -30.55
C THR A 33 26.47 -22.85 -29.10
N ASP A 34 27.63 -22.95 -28.45
CA ASP A 34 27.95 -22.20 -27.23
C ASP A 34 28.52 -20.81 -27.55
N SER A 35 28.26 -20.28 -28.75
CA SER A 35 28.36 -18.85 -29.00
C SER A 35 27.30 -18.13 -28.14
N ILE A 36 27.64 -17.93 -26.87
CA ILE A 36 27.44 -16.68 -26.16
C ILE A 36 26.03 -16.09 -26.41
N LEU A 37 25.00 -16.78 -25.94
CA LEU A 37 23.91 -16.06 -25.29
C LEU A 37 24.50 -15.53 -23.99
N LEU A 38 25.22 -14.41 -24.08
CA LEU A 38 25.35 -13.51 -22.95
C LEU A 38 23.98 -12.83 -22.85
N THR A 39 23.01 -13.54 -22.27
CA THR A 39 22.00 -12.85 -21.46
C THR A 39 22.77 -12.39 -20.22
N SER A 40 23.54 -11.32 -20.35
CA SER A 40 24.11 -10.67 -19.18
C SER A 40 22.95 -9.96 -18.51
N ASP A 41 22.14 -10.69 -17.76
CA ASP A 41 21.19 -10.08 -16.84
C ASP A 41 22.01 -9.13 -15.96
N ALA A 42 21.64 -7.85 -15.98
CA ALA A 42 22.33 -6.85 -15.22
C ALA A 42 21.51 -6.56 -13.98
N ALA A 43 21.93 -7.17 -12.88
CA ALA A 43 21.38 -6.93 -11.56
C ALA A 43 22.36 -6.09 -10.74
N ILE A 44 21.89 -5.00 -10.17
CA ILE A 44 22.65 -4.22 -9.18
C ILE A 44 21.87 -4.24 -7.87
N LYS A 45 22.50 -4.75 -6.81
CA LYS A 45 21.96 -4.69 -5.45
C LYS A 45 22.91 -3.90 -4.56
N ASN A 46 22.43 -2.78 -4.02
CA ASN A 46 23.16 -2.04 -3.00
C ASN A 46 22.39 -2.15 -1.68
N ASN A 47 23.10 -2.53 -0.62
CA ASN A 47 22.61 -2.42 0.74
C ASN A 47 23.61 -1.53 1.50
N ILE A 48 23.11 -0.37 1.95
CA ILE A 48 23.89 0.55 2.78
C ILE A 48 23.18 0.71 4.11
N GLN A 49 23.83 0.28 5.18
CA GLN A 49 23.37 0.45 6.55
C GLN A 49 24.27 1.45 7.28
N ASN A 50 23.68 2.52 7.80
CA ASN A 50 24.38 3.43 8.70
C ASN A 50 23.76 3.32 10.10
N ASP A 51 24.62 2.99 11.06
CA ASP A 51 24.31 2.97 12.48
C ASP A 51 25.11 4.10 13.13
N VAL A 52 24.40 5.06 13.72
CA VAL A 52 25.00 6.29 14.24
C VAL A 52 24.52 6.58 15.66
N ASP A 53 25.45 6.45 16.60
CA ASP A 53 25.31 6.85 18.01
C ASP A 53 26.28 8.01 18.31
N SER A 54 25.81 9.24 18.07
CA SER A 54 26.58 10.47 18.29
C SER A 54 25.65 11.66 18.52
N GLN A 55 26.03 12.61 19.38
CA GLN A 55 25.18 13.76 19.71
C GLN A 55 24.89 14.68 18.52
N ASN A 56 25.71 14.64 17.46
CA ASN A 56 25.48 15.29 16.18
C ASN A 56 26.07 14.41 15.08
N ALA A 57 25.31 14.19 14.01
CA ALA A 57 25.80 13.46 12.84
C ALA A 57 25.16 13.94 11.54
N THR A 58 25.92 13.80 10.46
CA THR A 58 25.43 13.97 9.09
C THR A 58 25.71 12.69 8.35
N VAL A 59 24.66 12.07 7.83
CA VAL A 59 24.75 10.82 7.07
C VAL A 59 24.26 11.10 5.65
N GLU A 60 25.16 10.98 4.69
CA GLU A 60 24.87 11.18 3.27
C GLU A 60 25.15 9.87 2.52
N ASN A 61 24.08 9.22 2.04
CA ASN A 61 24.20 8.07 1.16
C ASN A 61 23.77 8.49 -0.24
N SER A 62 24.68 8.35 -1.20
CA SER A 62 24.36 8.54 -2.62
C SER A 62 24.64 7.25 -3.35
N ILE A 63 23.60 6.72 -4.00
CA ILE A 63 23.69 5.51 -4.81
C ILE A 63 23.23 5.87 -6.21
N GLU A 64 24.13 5.75 -7.18
CA GLU A 64 23.82 5.91 -8.59
C GLU A 64 24.05 4.58 -9.31
N ASN A 65 22.96 3.97 -9.77
CA ASN A 65 23.00 2.72 -10.52
C ASN A 65 22.72 2.99 -11.98
N ASN A 66 23.70 2.67 -12.82
CA ASN A 66 23.59 2.76 -14.27
C ASN A 66 23.66 1.36 -14.87
N VAL A 67 22.51 0.85 -15.33
CA VAL A 67 22.44 -0.40 -16.08
C VAL A 67 22.24 -0.09 -17.56
N THR A 68 23.28 -0.34 -18.35
CA THR A 68 23.36 0.06 -19.76
C THR A 68 23.31 -1.11 -20.74
N ASN A 69 23.30 -2.35 -20.26
CA ASN A 69 23.21 -3.58 -21.07
C ASN A 69 22.55 -4.70 -20.26
N GLY A 70 21.79 -5.57 -20.93
CA GLY A 70 21.10 -6.73 -20.35
C GLY A 70 19.70 -6.89 -20.95
N GLU A 71 19.17 -8.11 -21.03
CA GLU A 71 17.79 -8.34 -21.50
C GLU A 71 16.77 -8.14 -20.36
N ASN A 72 17.18 -8.42 -19.13
CA ASN A 72 16.46 -8.09 -17.91
C ASN A 72 17.29 -7.15 -17.03
N HIS A 73 16.64 -6.15 -16.46
CA HIS A 73 17.25 -5.19 -15.55
C HIS A 73 16.55 -5.29 -14.19
N ALA A 74 17.32 -5.57 -13.14
CA ALA A 74 16.83 -5.57 -11.78
C ALA A 74 17.75 -4.69 -10.93
N ILE A 75 17.24 -3.59 -10.42
CA ILE A 75 17.99 -2.74 -9.50
C ILE A 75 17.24 -2.72 -8.18
N ASP A 76 17.92 -3.16 -7.12
CA ASP A 76 17.41 -3.22 -5.76
C ASP A 76 18.33 -2.34 -4.89
N ASN A 77 17.78 -1.30 -4.28
CA ASN A 77 18.52 -0.43 -3.36
C ASN A 77 17.82 -0.38 -2.03
N GLU A 78 18.51 -0.86 -1.02
CA GLU A 78 18.05 -0.84 0.36
C GLU A 78 19.00 0.06 1.14
N VAL A 79 18.49 1.19 1.64
CA VAL A 79 19.26 2.10 2.48
C VAL A 79 18.55 2.26 3.81
N LEU A 80 19.10 1.60 4.83
CA LEU A 80 18.56 1.60 6.18
C LEU A 80 19.46 2.47 7.07
N ASN A 81 18.88 3.53 7.64
CA ASN A 81 19.57 4.36 8.61
C ASN A 81 18.89 4.15 9.96
N ASP A 82 19.56 3.43 10.85
CA ASP A 82 19.11 3.26 12.24
C ASP A 82 19.88 4.28 13.08
N ILE A 83 19.19 5.32 13.55
CA ILE A 83 19.82 6.46 14.20
C ILE A 83 19.15 6.74 15.54
N HIS A 84 19.92 6.54 16.61
CA HIS A 84 19.45 6.69 17.99
C HIS A 84 20.05 7.95 18.62
N VAL A 85 19.46 9.14 18.38
CA VAL A 85 19.94 10.40 18.98
C VAL A 85 18.83 11.39 19.30
N SER A 86 19.11 12.37 20.18
CA SER A 86 18.08 13.16 20.87
C SER A 86 17.90 14.61 20.41
N VAL A 87 18.74 15.14 19.50
CA VAL A 87 18.79 16.62 19.34
C VAL A 87 19.07 17.18 17.96
N ASP A 88 19.35 16.40 16.91
CA ASP A 88 19.17 16.74 15.47
C ASP A 88 20.01 15.77 14.59
N VAL A 89 19.42 15.21 13.53
CA VAL A 89 20.16 14.46 12.50
C VAL A 89 19.73 14.91 11.12
N LYS A 90 20.70 15.19 10.26
CA LYS A 90 20.45 15.40 8.84
C LYS A 90 20.83 14.13 8.08
N VAL A 91 19.82 13.42 7.59
CA VAL A 91 19.98 12.28 6.69
C VAL A 91 19.61 12.72 5.29
N THR A 92 20.43 12.39 4.31
CA THR A 92 20.09 12.60 2.90
C THR A 92 20.46 11.35 2.13
N ASN A 93 19.43 10.64 1.65
CA ASN A 93 19.57 9.50 0.77
C ASN A 93 19.16 9.94 -0.64
N ALA A 94 20.12 9.97 -1.57
CA ALA A 94 19.86 10.28 -2.97
C ALA A 94 20.11 9.02 -3.80
N ILE A 95 19.03 8.39 -4.28
CA ILE A 95 19.08 7.17 -5.08
C ILE A 95 18.64 7.50 -6.51
N ALA A 96 19.53 7.31 -7.48
CA ALA A 96 19.24 7.47 -8.90
C ALA A 96 19.46 6.14 -9.63
N ASN A 97 18.39 5.60 -10.23
CA ASN A 97 18.44 4.38 -11.02
C ASN A 97 18.16 4.75 -12.49
N ASN A 98 19.14 4.52 -13.35
CA ASN A 98 19.02 4.77 -14.78
C ASN A 98 19.17 3.44 -15.53
N VAL A 99 18.06 2.99 -16.12
CA VAL A 99 17.93 1.71 -16.84
C VAL A 99 17.64 2.01 -18.31
N ASP A 100 18.58 1.70 -19.19
CA ASP A 100 18.39 1.88 -20.63
C ASP A 100 17.75 0.63 -21.27
N ALA A 101 16.41 0.55 -21.25
CA ALA A 101 15.65 -0.31 -22.16
C ALA A 101 14.84 0.59 -23.11
N ASN A 102 15.42 0.92 -24.28
CA ASN A 102 14.78 1.68 -25.36
C ASN A 102 13.93 2.90 -24.91
N GLY A 103 14.65 3.83 -24.28
CA GLY A 103 14.46 5.28 -24.21
C GLY A 103 13.09 5.91 -24.52
N ILE A 104 12.53 6.55 -23.49
CA ILE A 104 12.32 8.01 -23.48
C ILE A 104 12.77 8.55 -22.12
N ARG A 105 13.83 9.38 -22.12
CA ARG A 105 14.28 10.18 -20.97
C ARG A 105 13.40 11.41 -20.84
N THR A 106 12.95 11.71 -19.63
CA THR A 106 12.66 13.09 -19.19
C THR A 106 13.33 13.35 -17.85
N THR A 107 14.60 13.77 -17.91
CA THR A 107 15.21 14.58 -16.86
C THR A 107 14.78 16.03 -17.03
N SER A 108 14.23 16.65 -16.00
CA SER A 108 14.30 18.10 -15.86
C SER A 108 14.73 18.42 -14.43
N GLY A 109 15.97 18.88 -14.30
CA GLY A 109 16.53 19.37 -13.05
C GLY A 109 16.10 20.80 -12.77
N GLY A 110 15.79 21.08 -11.51
CA GLY A 110 15.76 22.41 -10.93
C GLY A 110 16.70 22.44 -9.73
N ASN A 111 17.72 23.30 -9.77
CA ASN A 111 18.70 23.50 -8.71
C ASN A 111 18.33 24.77 -7.91
N GLY A 112 18.12 24.61 -6.61
CA GLY A 112 18.28 25.55 -5.48
C GLY A 112 17.67 26.96 -5.53
N ASP A 113 16.80 27.28 -4.56
CA ASP A 113 17.04 28.34 -3.56
C ASP A 113 16.10 28.19 -2.34
N ASP A 114 16.57 28.68 -1.20
CA ASP A 114 16.04 28.64 0.18
C ASP A 114 14.51 28.63 0.36
N THR A 115 14.02 27.61 1.07
CA THR A 115 12.88 27.76 1.99
C THR A 115 13.17 27.05 3.30
N LYS A 116 13.02 27.80 4.41
CA LYS A 116 13.03 27.28 5.77
C LYS A 116 11.88 26.26 5.90
N VAL A 117 12.22 24.99 6.07
CA VAL A 117 11.23 23.99 6.48
C VAL A 117 11.13 24.05 8.00
N ASN A 118 10.10 24.76 8.48
CA ASN A 118 9.48 24.43 9.75
C ASN A 118 8.93 23.00 9.63
N GLY A 119 8.89 22.24 10.74
CA GLY A 119 8.53 20.82 10.78
C GLY A 119 7.34 20.47 9.89
N GLU A 120 7.40 19.31 9.24
CA GLU A 120 6.34 18.82 8.36
C GLU A 120 4.98 18.93 9.06
N ASP A 121 4.19 19.89 8.60
CA ASP A 121 2.80 20.07 9.02
C ASP A 121 2.00 18.95 8.34
N THR A 122 1.57 17.94 9.10
CA THR A 122 0.53 17.01 8.66
C THR A 122 -0.63 17.83 8.08
N PRO A 123 -1.10 17.54 6.85
CA PRO A 123 -2.17 18.32 6.25
C PRO A 123 -3.40 18.28 7.16
N GLU A 124 -4.03 19.43 7.37
CA GLU A 124 -5.15 19.57 8.31
C GLU A 124 -6.34 18.70 7.88
N ILE A 125 -6.63 18.63 6.57
CA ILE A 125 -7.71 17.85 5.97
C ILE A 125 -7.26 17.40 4.56
N VAL A 126 -7.63 16.18 4.14
CA VAL A 126 -7.32 15.64 2.81
C VAL A 126 -8.54 15.01 2.15
N TRP A 127 -8.61 15.07 0.81
CA TRP A 127 -9.69 14.48 0.04
C TRP A 127 -9.41 13.00 -0.24
N GLY A 128 -10.47 12.19 -0.24
CA GLY A 128 -10.37 10.78 -0.57
C GLY A 128 -11.70 10.19 -1.00
N VAL A 129 -11.67 8.89 -1.23
CA VAL A 129 -12.81 8.11 -1.71
C VAL A 129 -12.91 6.80 -0.96
N ASP A 130 -14.03 6.10 -1.07
CA ASP A 130 -14.12 4.70 -0.70
C ASP A 130 -14.92 3.93 -1.74
N SER A 131 -14.73 2.61 -1.81
CA SER A 131 -15.41 1.77 -2.79
C SER A 131 -15.69 0.37 -2.28
N ALA A 132 -16.87 -0.15 -2.62
CA ALA A 132 -17.21 -1.56 -2.45
C ALA A 132 -16.59 -2.47 -3.51
N SER A 133 -16.28 -1.91 -4.69
CA SER A 133 -15.57 -2.60 -5.78
C SER A 133 -14.07 -2.64 -5.52
N LEU A 134 -13.39 -3.64 -6.10
CA LEU A 134 -11.93 -3.65 -6.19
C LEU A 134 -11.44 -2.39 -6.89
N THR A 135 -10.38 -1.80 -6.36
CA THR A 135 -9.63 -0.71 -6.96
C THR A 135 -8.52 -1.30 -7.79
N ASP A 136 -8.77 -1.34 -9.10
CA ASP A 136 -7.76 -1.61 -10.12
C ASP A 136 -7.31 -0.31 -10.80
N ASP A 137 -6.38 -0.42 -11.76
CA ASP A 137 -5.89 0.73 -12.53
C ASP A 137 -7.03 1.48 -13.25
N ASP A 138 -8.06 0.76 -13.72
CA ASP A 138 -9.19 1.34 -14.45
C ASP A 138 -10.07 2.19 -13.51
N LEU A 139 -10.37 1.69 -12.30
CA LEU A 139 -11.12 2.44 -11.30
C LEU A 139 -10.31 3.66 -10.81
N LEU A 140 -9.03 3.48 -10.50
CA LEU A 140 -8.16 4.58 -10.08
C LEU A 140 -8.07 5.67 -11.16
N ALA A 141 -7.88 5.28 -12.42
CA ALA A 141 -7.89 6.23 -13.54
C ALA A 141 -9.25 6.92 -13.70
N CYS A 142 -10.36 6.19 -13.54
CA CYS A 142 -11.71 6.76 -13.58
C CYS A 142 -11.87 7.88 -12.54
N VAL A 143 -11.43 7.65 -11.30
CA VAL A 143 -11.50 8.64 -10.22
C VAL A 143 -10.65 9.86 -10.54
N ARG A 144 -9.41 9.68 -10.99
CA ARG A 144 -8.52 10.79 -11.37
C ARG A 144 -9.07 11.65 -12.51
N ASP A 145 -9.64 11.01 -13.52
CA ASP A 145 -10.15 11.70 -14.70
C ASP A 145 -11.47 12.45 -14.45
N ASN A 146 -12.27 12.00 -13.48
CA ASN A 146 -13.64 12.50 -13.28
C ASN A 146 -13.87 13.24 -11.96
N PHE A 147 -13.08 12.97 -10.91
CA PHE A 147 -13.35 13.44 -9.56
C PHE A 147 -12.18 14.22 -8.95
N GLY A 148 -10.96 13.69 -8.96
CA GLY A 148 -9.82 14.33 -8.29
C GLY A 148 -8.71 13.34 -7.95
N GLU A 149 -7.73 13.80 -7.19
CA GLU A 149 -6.59 12.98 -6.76
C GLU A 149 -6.79 12.50 -5.32
N PRO A 150 -7.26 11.27 -5.09
CA PRO A 150 -7.52 10.79 -3.73
C PRO A 150 -6.20 10.57 -2.98
N GLN A 151 -6.13 11.07 -1.74
CA GLN A 151 -5.01 10.78 -0.83
C GLN A 151 -5.31 9.60 0.10
N VAL A 152 -6.59 9.30 0.27
CA VAL A 152 -7.08 8.18 1.07
C VAL A 152 -8.10 7.38 0.25
N TRP A 153 -8.03 6.07 0.35
CA TRP A 153 -9.00 5.14 -0.22
C TRP A 153 -9.55 4.18 0.85
N GLY A 154 -10.84 4.28 1.17
CA GLY A 154 -11.52 3.35 2.06
C GLY A 154 -11.82 2.02 1.38
N ARG A 155 -11.35 0.91 1.95
CA ARG A 155 -11.50 -0.43 1.39
C ARG A 155 -11.82 -1.48 2.44
N TYR A 156 -12.64 -2.45 2.03
CA TYR A 156 -13.13 -3.50 2.91
C TYR A 156 -12.06 -4.55 3.16
N LEU A 157 -11.89 -4.97 4.41
CA LEU A 157 -10.89 -5.95 4.81
C LEU A 157 -11.18 -7.36 4.25
N GLY A 158 -12.46 -7.67 4.01
CA GLY A 158 -12.88 -8.99 3.52
C GLY A 158 -14.11 -8.93 2.60
N ASP A 159 -14.30 -9.99 1.82
CA ASP A 159 -15.43 -10.16 0.93
C ASP A 159 -16.75 -10.26 1.71
N LYS A 160 -17.81 -9.62 1.20
CA LYS A 160 -19.18 -9.81 1.67
C LYS A 160 -20.08 -10.00 0.45
N ASP A 161 -20.64 -11.20 0.31
CA ASP A 161 -21.35 -11.62 -0.91
C ASP A 161 -22.44 -10.62 -1.32
N GLY A 162 -22.32 -10.11 -2.56
CA GLY A 162 -23.24 -9.11 -3.12
C GLY A 162 -23.18 -7.73 -2.48
N VAL A 163 -22.21 -7.46 -1.59
CA VAL A 163 -22.06 -6.18 -0.88
C VAL A 163 -20.70 -5.55 -1.15
N SER A 164 -19.59 -6.25 -0.90
CA SER A 164 -18.24 -5.68 -1.05
C SER A 164 -17.20 -6.74 -1.43
N PHE A 165 -16.15 -6.30 -2.11
CA PHE A 165 -14.93 -7.06 -2.32
C PHE A 165 -13.87 -6.67 -1.30
N GLY A 166 -13.24 -7.67 -0.71
CA GLY A 166 -12.14 -7.51 0.23
C GLY A 166 -10.86 -7.04 -0.44
N LEU A 167 -10.01 -6.38 0.34
CA LEU A 167 -8.67 -5.95 -0.06
C LEU A 167 -7.85 -7.15 -0.54
N THR A 168 -7.06 -6.91 -1.59
CA THR A 168 -6.06 -7.86 -2.08
C THR A 168 -4.68 -7.22 -2.02
N GLN A 169 -3.62 -8.05 -1.99
CA GLN A 169 -2.26 -7.52 -1.99
C GLN A 169 -1.96 -6.70 -3.25
N GLU A 170 -2.50 -7.10 -4.42
CA GLU A 170 -2.32 -6.35 -5.68
C GLU A 170 -2.94 -4.94 -5.59
N GLU A 171 -4.10 -4.84 -4.94
CA GLU A 171 -4.78 -3.56 -4.70
C GLU A 171 -4.02 -2.68 -3.69
N VAL A 172 -3.49 -3.29 -2.62
CA VAL A 172 -2.63 -2.58 -1.65
C VAL A 172 -1.40 -2.01 -2.34
N ASP A 173 -0.69 -2.83 -3.13
CA ASP A 173 0.51 -2.41 -3.86
C ASP A 173 0.19 -1.28 -4.86
N LEU A 174 -0.97 -1.36 -5.53
CA LEU A 174 -1.43 -0.31 -6.45
C LEU A 174 -1.65 1.02 -5.72
N LEU A 175 -2.41 1.02 -4.63
CA LEU A 175 -2.75 2.23 -3.88
C LEU A 175 -1.48 2.86 -3.26
N GLN A 176 -0.63 2.06 -2.61
CA GLN A 176 0.59 2.55 -1.96
C GLN A 176 1.64 3.04 -2.96
N SER A 177 1.79 2.39 -4.12
CA SER A 177 2.69 2.88 -5.17
C SER A 177 2.23 4.19 -5.83
N ASN A 178 0.99 4.60 -5.55
CA ASN A 178 0.40 5.87 -5.97
C ASN A 178 0.31 6.89 -4.82
N ASP A 179 0.99 6.65 -3.69
CA ASP A 179 0.97 7.49 -2.50
C ASP A 179 -0.45 7.69 -1.91
N ILE A 180 -1.30 6.67 -2.03
CA ILE A 180 -2.67 6.66 -1.51
C ILE A 180 -2.72 5.78 -0.26
N GLN A 181 -3.11 6.37 0.87
CA GLN A 181 -3.29 5.64 2.13
C GLN A 181 -4.60 4.84 2.12
N ILE A 182 -4.64 3.74 2.85
CA ILE A 182 -5.79 2.83 2.88
C ILE A 182 -6.48 2.93 4.24
N LEU A 183 -7.77 3.29 4.23
CA LEU A 183 -8.66 3.15 5.39
C LEU A 183 -9.29 1.76 5.36
N VAL A 184 -9.06 0.97 6.41
CA VAL A 184 -9.46 -0.44 6.45
C VAL A 184 -10.84 -0.61 7.11
N ILE A 185 -11.79 -1.20 6.39
CA ILE A 185 -13.20 -1.28 6.77
C ILE A 185 -13.61 -2.72 7.12
N TRP A 186 -14.18 -2.93 8.30
CA TRP A 186 -14.78 -4.19 8.71
C TRP A 186 -16.31 -4.15 8.62
N ASN A 187 -16.91 -4.93 7.72
CA ASN A 187 -18.37 -4.94 7.49
C ASN A 187 -19.04 -6.31 7.64
N GLN A 188 -18.42 -7.28 8.32
CA GLN A 188 -18.88 -8.68 8.33
C GLN A 188 -20.04 -8.98 9.31
N PHE A 189 -20.69 -7.93 9.82
CA PHE A 189 -21.86 -8.03 10.68
C PHE A 189 -23.06 -7.28 10.08
N THR A 190 -24.24 -7.56 10.65
CA THR A 190 -25.50 -6.83 10.38
C THR A 190 -26.28 -6.53 11.66
N ASP A 191 -25.65 -6.78 12.82
CA ASP A 191 -26.18 -6.60 14.16
C ASP A 191 -25.00 -6.23 15.06
N ALA A 192 -25.03 -5.01 15.56
CA ALA A 192 -24.01 -4.41 16.40
C ALA A 192 -24.52 -4.26 17.84
N THR A 193 -25.15 -5.30 18.40
CA THR A 193 -25.66 -5.28 19.77
C THR A 193 -24.93 -6.25 20.70
N GLY A 194 -24.59 -5.79 21.89
CA GLY A 194 -23.98 -6.57 22.96
C GLY A 194 -22.45 -6.58 22.95
N TYR A 195 -21.88 -6.56 24.16
CA TYR A 195 -20.43 -6.51 24.40
C TYR A 195 -19.66 -7.71 23.83
N ASP A 196 -20.12 -8.93 24.11
CA ASP A 196 -19.47 -10.14 23.61
C ASP A 196 -19.45 -10.18 22.07
N LYS A 197 -20.47 -9.59 21.43
CA LYS A 197 -20.55 -9.48 19.98
C LYS A 197 -19.53 -8.48 19.46
N GLY A 198 -19.43 -7.30 20.07
CA GLY A 198 -18.39 -6.30 19.77
C GLY A 198 -16.98 -6.87 19.84
N GLN A 199 -16.66 -7.58 20.93
CA GLN A 199 -15.37 -8.27 21.06
C GLN A 199 -15.16 -9.32 19.97
N SER A 200 -16.19 -10.13 19.67
CA SER A 200 -16.06 -11.19 18.66
C SER A 200 -15.81 -10.65 17.25
N GLU A 201 -16.46 -9.54 16.89
CA GLU A 201 -16.27 -8.87 15.60
C GLU A 201 -14.89 -8.22 15.52
N ALA A 202 -14.44 -7.54 16.57
CA ALA A 202 -13.11 -6.95 16.63
C ALA A 202 -12.01 -8.01 16.49
N ASN A 203 -12.11 -9.12 17.24
CA ASN A 203 -11.13 -10.20 17.14
C ASN A 203 -11.08 -10.84 15.74
N ALA A 204 -12.23 -10.96 15.06
CA ALA A 204 -12.29 -11.47 13.69
C ALA A 204 -11.65 -10.48 12.69
N ALA A 205 -11.88 -9.18 12.87
CA ALA A 205 -11.23 -8.14 12.08
C ALA A 205 -9.71 -8.15 12.28
N ILE A 206 -9.25 -8.23 13.53
CA ILE A 206 -7.82 -8.31 13.90
C ILE A 206 -7.15 -9.54 13.27
N GLU A 207 -7.78 -10.72 13.34
CA GLU A 207 -7.25 -11.95 12.75
C GLU A 207 -7.10 -11.81 11.22
N MET A 208 -8.13 -11.26 10.55
CA MET A 208 -8.08 -11.04 9.11
C MET A 208 -7.06 -9.97 8.70
N ALA A 209 -6.92 -8.90 9.49
CA ALA A 209 -5.93 -7.85 9.27
C ALA A 209 -4.50 -8.41 9.37
N ARG A 210 -4.23 -9.26 10.37
CA ARG A 210 -2.95 -9.97 10.50
C ARG A 210 -2.68 -10.89 9.31
N ASP A 211 -3.68 -11.64 8.87
CA ASP A 211 -3.54 -12.57 7.74
C ASP A 211 -3.27 -11.84 6.42
N LEU A 212 -3.85 -10.64 6.24
CA LEU A 212 -3.60 -9.78 5.08
C LEU A 212 -2.27 -9.01 5.18
N GLY A 213 -1.71 -8.88 6.39
CA GLY A 213 -0.46 -8.13 6.62
C GLY A 213 -0.67 -6.63 6.81
N VAL A 214 -1.82 -6.20 7.31
CA VAL A 214 -2.05 -4.82 7.74
C VAL A 214 -1.03 -4.46 8.83
N PRO A 215 -0.33 -3.31 8.75
CA PRO A 215 0.65 -2.90 9.75
C PRO A 215 0.04 -2.63 11.13
N GLU A 216 0.85 -2.84 12.17
CA GLU A 216 0.54 -2.39 13.52
C GLU A 216 0.30 -0.86 13.55
N GLY A 217 -0.64 -0.41 14.39
CA GLY A 217 -1.03 0.99 14.54
C GLY A 217 -2.16 1.43 13.61
N VAL A 218 -2.43 0.70 12.53
CA VAL A 218 -3.55 1.01 11.61
C VAL A 218 -4.89 0.86 12.32
N ALA A 219 -5.82 1.77 12.07
CA ALA A 219 -7.18 1.71 12.57
C ALA A 219 -8.05 0.78 11.72
N LEU A 220 -8.85 -0.05 12.40
CA LEU A 220 -9.87 -0.88 11.76
C LEU A 220 -11.24 -0.27 12.04
N PHE A 221 -12.00 0.07 11.00
CA PHE A 221 -13.29 0.75 11.12
C PHE A 221 -14.46 -0.24 11.07
N ALA A 222 -15.20 -0.39 12.18
CA ALA A 222 -16.45 -1.14 12.19
C ALA A 222 -17.53 -0.38 11.39
N ASN A 223 -18.06 -1.00 10.34
CA ASN A 223 -19.04 -0.42 9.43
C ASN A 223 -20.48 -0.66 9.92
N VAL A 224 -21.06 0.36 10.57
CA VAL A 224 -22.44 0.34 11.07
C VAL A 224 -23.37 0.98 10.04
N GLU A 225 -24.06 0.13 9.29
CA GLU A 225 -25.07 0.60 8.32
C GLU A 225 -26.29 1.22 9.03
N PRO A 226 -27.01 2.17 8.39
CA PRO A 226 -28.12 2.90 9.02
C PRO A 226 -29.27 2.04 9.56
N ILE A 227 -29.42 0.80 9.07
CA ILE A 227 -30.50 -0.12 9.48
C ILE A 227 -30.03 -1.16 10.50
N TYR A 228 -28.74 -1.20 10.83
CA TYR A 228 -28.22 -2.18 11.77
C TYR A 228 -28.55 -1.75 13.20
N PRO A 229 -29.11 -2.65 14.03
CA PRO A 229 -29.29 -2.34 15.44
C PRO A 229 -27.92 -2.15 16.08
N ILE A 230 -27.79 -1.16 16.96
CA ILE A 230 -26.55 -0.89 17.69
C ILE A 230 -26.80 -0.48 19.14
N ASP A 231 -25.89 -0.85 20.04
CA ASP A 231 -25.90 -0.40 21.43
C ASP A 231 -24.50 -0.04 21.97
N ALA A 232 -24.48 0.68 23.10
CA ALA A 232 -23.24 1.05 23.79
C ALA A 232 -22.34 -0.17 24.14
N PRO A 233 -22.89 -1.28 24.68
CA PRO A 233 -22.12 -2.48 24.94
C PRO A 233 -21.30 -2.98 23.74
N PHE A 234 -21.86 -2.98 22.52
CA PHE A 234 -21.10 -3.38 21.34
C PHE A 234 -19.90 -2.47 21.08
N ILE A 235 -20.08 -1.14 21.16
CA ILE A 235 -19.00 -0.16 20.95
C ILE A 235 -17.89 -0.37 21.99
N LEU A 236 -18.26 -0.57 23.26
CA LEU A 236 -17.31 -0.88 24.33
C LEU A 236 -16.55 -2.19 24.05
N GLY A 237 -17.25 -3.25 23.63
CA GLY A 237 -16.63 -4.54 23.33
C GLY A 237 -15.69 -4.48 22.12
N TRP A 238 -16.06 -3.73 21.09
CA TRP A 238 -15.20 -3.47 19.94
C TRP A 238 -13.94 -2.73 20.36
N HIS A 239 -14.11 -1.63 21.09
CA HIS A 239 -13.01 -0.78 21.56
C HIS A 239 -12.03 -1.53 22.47
N ASP A 240 -12.54 -2.22 23.49
CA ASP A 240 -11.70 -2.95 24.44
C ASP A 240 -10.83 -4.01 23.74
N ALA A 241 -11.40 -4.73 22.77
CA ALA A 241 -10.67 -5.74 22.01
C ALA A 241 -9.61 -5.12 21.08
N MET A 242 -9.87 -3.95 20.49
CA MET A 242 -8.88 -3.22 19.70
C MET A 242 -7.75 -2.67 20.59
N SER A 243 -8.08 -2.07 21.74
CA SER A 243 -7.10 -1.56 22.71
C SER A 243 -6.17 -2.63 23.29
N ASP A 244 -6.64 -3.89 23.36
CA ASP A 244 -5.82 -5.05 23.74
C ASP A 244 -4.97 -5.62 22.58
N SER A 245 -5.08 -5.04 21.38
CA SER A 245 -4.39 -5.46 20.15
C SER A 245 -3.33 -4.46 19.69
N GLU A 246 -2.69 -4.76 18.56
CA GLU A 246 -1.74 -3.88 17.86
C GLU A 246 -2.41 -2.82 16.97
N TYR A 247 -3.73 -2.85 16.79
CA TYR A 247 -4.48 -1.95 15.91
C TYR A 247 -5.22 -0.87 16.68
N SER A 248 -5.51 0.24 15.99
CA SER A 248 -6.34 1.31 16.52
C SER A 248 -7.83 1.02 16.28
N SER A 249 -8.69 1.62 17.11
CA SER A 249 -10.13 1.42 17.02
C SER A 249 -10.77 2.50 16.13
N GLY A 250 -11.61 2.10 15.18
CA GLY A 250 -12.41 3.00 14.36
C GLY A 250 -13.87 2.55 14.25
N ILE A 251 -14.79 3.48 14.00
CA ILE A 251 -16.20 3.20 13.75
C ILE A 251 -16.73 4.12 12.65
N TYR A 252 -17.49 3.53 11.73
CA TYR A 252 -18.16 4.21 10.64
C TYR A 252 -19.69 4.14 10.80
N GLY A 253 -20.38 5.23 10.47
CA GLY A 253 -21.83 5.27 10.32
C GLY A 253 -22.41 6.69 10.38
N ILE A 254 -23.74 6.81 10.45
CA ILE A 254 -24.41 8.12 10.53
C ILE A 254 -24.40 8.63 11.97
N PHE A 255 -23.56 9.63 12.27
CA PHE A 255 -23.51 10.30 13.57
C PHE A 255 -24.35 11.58 13.64
N ASP A 256 -25.58 11.52 13.13
CA ASP A 256 -26.59 12.54 13.42
C ASP A 256 -27.21 12.30 14.81
N ARG A 257 -27.56 13.37 15.52
CA ARG A 257 -28.10 13.30 16.90
C ARG A 257 -29.42 12.52 17.03
N SER A 258 -30.14 12.32 15.93
CA SER A 258 -31.37 11.53 15.90
C SER A 258 -31.15 10.04 15.66
N GLU A 259 -29.93 9.62 15.32
CA GLU A 259 -29.59 8.23 15.01
C GLU A 259 -29.20 7.41 16.25
N GLU A 260 -29.48 6.10 16.20
CA GLU A 260 -29.18 5.18 17.30
C GLU A 260 -27.68 5.06 17.57
N LEU A 261 -26.85 5.12 16.52
CA LEU A 261 -25.39 5.09 16.63
C LEU A 261 -24.84 6.26 17.46
N TYR A 262 -25.34 7.48 17.24
CA TYR A 262 -24.94 8.65 18.03
C TYR A 262 -25.24 8.44 19.51
N VAL A 263 -26.46 7.96 19.83
CA VAL A 263 -26.88 7.72 21.22
C VAL A 263 -26.07 6.59 21.87
N ALA A 264 -25.82 5.51 21.12
CA ALA A 264 -25.00 4.39 21.58
C ALA A 264 -23.57 4.84 21.88
N TYR A 265 -22.96 5.65 21.01
CA TYR A 265 -21.62 6.18 21.21
C TYR A 265 -21.53 7.07 22.45
N GLU A 266 -22.43 8.04 22.60
CA GLU A 266 -22.44 8.93 23.77
C GLU A 266 -22.60 8.13 25.07
N THR A 267 -23.48 7.13 25.06
CA THR A 267 -23.68 6.25 26.23
C THR A 267 -22.41 5.43 26.53
N ALA A 268 -21.73 4.94 25.50
CA ALA A 268 -20.46 4.22 25.66
C ALA A 268 -19.35 5.15 26.19
N ALA A 269 -19.24 6.37 25.68
CA ALA A 269 -18.27 7.37 26.11
C ALA A 269 -18.52 7.88 27.54
N GLU A 270 -19.78 7.94 27.99
CA GLU A 270 -20.12 8.19 29.40
C GLU A 270 -19.62 7.07 30.32
N GLU A 271 -19.62 5.82 29.85
CA GLU A 271 -19.15 4.65 30.61
C GLU A 271 -17.62 4.50 30.57
N ASN A 272 -17.01 4.72 29.40
CA ASN A 272 -15.57 4.71 29.19
C ASN A 272 -15.12 5.93 28.38
N SER A 273 -14.59 6.95 29.07
CA SER A 273 -14.17 8.19 28.42
C SER A 273 -12.96 8.05 27.50
N THR A 274 -12.21 6.93 27.53
CA THR A 274 -11.07 6.76 26.61
C THR A 274 -11.51 6.67 25.15
N LEU A 275 -12.76 6.30 24.89
CA LEU A 275 -13.36 6.33 23.55
C LEU A 275 -13.21 7.69 22.87
N LEU A 276 -13.30 8.79 23.63
CA LEU A 276 -13.18 10.14 23.10
C LEU A 276 -11.77 10.45 22.54
N ASP A 277 -10.75 9.75 23.03
CA ASP A 277 -9.34 9.97 22.68
C ASP A 277 -8.77 8.86 21.78
N GLU A 278 -9.43 7.70 21.67
CA GLU A 278 -8.86 6.48 21.09
C GLU A 278 -9.74 5.82 20.00
N LEU A 279 -11.05 6.12 19.95
CA LEU A 279 -11.95 5.57 18.93
C LEU A 279 -12.18 6.61 17.82
N TYR A 280 -11.59 6.38 16.65
CA TYR A 280 -11.78 7.24 15.48
C TYR A 280 -13.20 7.13 14.93
N ILE A 281 -13.82 8.27 14.66
CA ILE A 281 -15.14 8.38 14.05
C ILE A 281 -14.99 8.70 12.57
N TRP A 282 -15.59 7.89 11.72
CA TRP A 282 -15.84 8.23 10.32
C TRP A 282 -17.34 8.41 10.12
N THR A 283 -17.81 9.64 9.99
CA THR A 283 -19.24 9.94 9.93
C THR A 283 -19.74 9.99 8.49
N ALA A 284 -20.97 9.54 8.25
CA ALA A 284 -21.71 9.74 7.01
C ALA A 284 -22.76 10.87 7.12
N SER A 285 -22.63 11.77 8.11
CA SER A 285 -23.52 12.92 8.31
C SER A 285 -22.76 14.26 8.32
N PRO A 286 -23.29 15.32 7.68
CA PRO A 286 -24.43 15.30 6.76
C PRO A 286 -24.04 14.69 5.40
N ASN A 287 -25.02 14.22 4.62
CA ASN A 287 -24.81 13.83 3.24
C ASN A 287 -25.12 15.00 2.30
N GLU A 288 -24.09 15.60 1.73
CA GLU A 288 -24.14 16.75 0.81
C GLU A 288 -24.18 16.32 -0.67
N GLY A 289 -23.93 15.04 -0.93
CA GLY A 289 -23.94 14.43 -2.26
C GLY A 289 -22.57 14.40 -2.93
N ILE A 290 -22.48 13.56 -3.97
CA ILE A 290 -21.25 13.33 -4.72
C ILE A 290 -20.78 14.58 -5.46
N THR A 291 -19.50 14.90 -5.30
CA THR A 291 -18.83 16.00 -6.01
C THR A 291 -17.40 15.61 -6.38
N THR A 292 -16.81 16.32 -7.33
CA THR A 292 -15.37 16.30 -7.57
C THR A 292 -14.63 16.93 -6.39
N GLU A 293 -13.37 16.59 -6.14
CA GLU A 293 -12.50 17.23 -5.13
C GLU A 293 -12.56 18.76 -5.19
N ALA A 294 -12.43 19.35 -6.40
CA ALA A 294 -12.43 20.80 -6.58
C ALA A 294 -13.77 21.50 -6.23
N ASN A 295 -14.86 20.73 -6.12
CA ASN A 295 -16.20 21.22 -5.78
C ASN A 295 -16.73 20.59 -4.48
N ALA A 296 -15.86 19.93 -3.72
CA ALA A 296 -16.22 19.31 -2.46
C ALA A 296 -16.76 20.35 -1.47
N PRO A 297 -17.72 19.97 -0.61
CA PRO A 297 -18.28 20.87 0.38
C PRO A 297 -17.19 21.31 1.36
N GLU A 298 -17.40 22.45 2.03
CA GLU A 298 -16.56 22.84 3.16
C GLU A 298 -16.64 21.78 4.25
N TYR A 299 -15.51 21.45 4.87
CA TYR A 299 -15.44 20.43 5.93
C TYR A 299 -16.32 20.82 7.13
N ASN A 300 -17.43 20.10 7.31
CA ASN A 300 -18.40 20.33 8.38
C ASN A 300 -19.13 19.03 8.78
N PRO A 301 -18.41 18.00 9.23
CA PRO A 301 -19.02 16.74 9.70
C PRO A 301 -19.89 16.94 10.95
N GLU A 302 -20.91 16.09 11.07
CA GLU A 302 -21.68 15.92 12.30
C GLU A 302 -21.21 14.67 13.06
N TYR A 303 -20.86 14.88 14.32
CA TYR A 303 -20.38 13.85 15.23
C TYR A 303 -20.57 14.28 16.70
N PRO A 304 -20.47 13.34 17.67
CA PRO A 304 -20.62 13.64 19.09
C PRO A 304 -19.52 14.59 19.62
N GLU A 305 -19.89 15.46 20.56
CA GLU A 305 -18.97 16.49 21.08
C GLU A 305 -17.78 15.83 21.80
N GLY A 306 -16.56 16.23 21.42
CA GLY A 306 -15.33 15.69 21.99
C GLY A 306 -14.93 14.31 21.46
N GLY A 307 -15.70 13.72 20.53
CA GLY A 307 -15.27 12.51 19.83
C GLY A 307 -14.09 12.76 18.90
N LEU A 308 -13.27 11.72 18.69
CA LEU A 308 -12.11 11.77 17.80
C LEU A 308 -12.54 11.60 16.35
N ILE A 309 -12.87 12.70 15.67
CA ILE A 309 -13.22 12.68 14.25
C ILE A 309 -12.01 12.28 13.40
N GLY A 310 -12.16 11.26 12.54
CA GLY A 310 -11.15 10.85 11.57
C GLY A 310 -11.57 11.11 10.12
N GLY A 311 -12.86 11.17 9.83
CA GLY A 311 -13.31 11.49 8.47
C GLY A 311 -14.82 11.70 8.33
N TRP A 312 -15.19 12.09 7.13
CA TRP A 312 -16.55 12.43 6.73
C TRP A 312 -16.83 11.94 5.32
N GLN A 313 -17.72 10.96 5.19
CA GLN A 313 -18.34 10.60 3.92
C GLN A 313 -19.48 11.56 3.63
N TYR A 314 -19.23 12.53 2.74
CA TYR A 314 -20.19 13.56 2.42
C TYR A 314 -21.06 13.22 1.21
N GLY A 315 -20.68 12.22 0.41
CA GLY A 315 -21.42 11.83 -0.80
C GLY A 315 -21.35 10.34 -1.05
N ILE A 316 -22.47 9.77 -1.54
CA ILE A 316 -22.66 8.32 -1.73
C ILE A 316 -23.06 8.01 -3.18
N ASP A 317 -22.62 6.87 -3.70
CA ASP A 317 -23.02 6.22 -4.95
C ASP A 317 -22.77 7.07 -6.21
N ALA A 318 -21.51 7.39 -6.49
CA ALA A 318 -21.12 8.01 -7.75
C ALA A 318 -21.37 7.07 -8.94
N GLU A 319 -22.39 7.33 -9.76
CA GLU A 319 -22.72 6.48 -10.93
C GLU A 319 -21.55 6.30 -11.92
N THR A 320 -20.65 7.29 -12.02
CA THR A 320 -19.55 7.30 -12.99
C THR A 320 -18.45 6.29 -12.67
N CYS A 321 -18.02 6.20 -11.41
CA CYS A 321 -16.90 5.34 -10.98
C CYS A 321 -17.25 4.39 -9.83
N ASN A 322 -18.50 4.34 -9.36
CA ASN A 322 -18.94 3.48 -8.25
C ASN A 322 -18.11 3.67 -6.96
N ILE A 323 -18.00 4.93 -6.55
CA ILE A 323 -17.29 5.36 -5.34
C ILE A 323 -18.17 6.26 -4.48
N ASP A 324 -17.77 6.40 -3.23
CA ASP A 324 -18.23 7.43 -2.31
C ASP A 324 -17.13 8.48 -2.12
N THR A 325 -17.49 9.70 -1.72
CA THR A 325 -16.56 10.85 -1.64
C THR A 325 -16.42 11.35 -0.21
N ASN A 326 -15.17 11.59 0.19
CA ASN A 326 -14.80 11.78 1.59
C ASN A 326 -13.86 12.97 1.82
N TRP A 327 -13.97 13.53 3.02
CA TRP A 327 -12.92 14.32 3.65
C TRP A 327 -12.33 13.54 4.83
N PHE A 328 -11.02 13.54 4.98
CA PHE A 328 -10.33 12.92 6.12
C PHE A 328 -9.59 13.97 6.93
N ASP A 329 -9.73 13.91 8.25
CA ASP A 329 -9.02 14.77 9.18
C ASP A 329 -7.54 14.37 9.22
N GLY A 330 -6.65 15.34 9.32
CA GLY A 330 -5.20 15.09 9.38
C GLY A 330 -4.79 14.15 10.51
N ASN A 331 -5.58 14.08 11.59
CA ASN A 331 -5.30 13.19 12.72
C ASN A 331 -5.37 11.70 12.36
N VAL A 332 -6.18 11.30 11.36
CA VAL A 332 -6.41 9.89 11.03
C VAL A 332 -5.29 9.34 10.16
N LEU A 333 -4.56 10.21 9.45
CA LEU A 333 -3.52 9.83 8.49
C LEU A 333 -2.34 9.08 9.12
N ALA A 334 -2.18 9.19 10.44
CA ALA A 334 -1.18 8.44 11.20
C ALA A 334 -1.60 7.00 11.52
N VAL A 335 -2.87 6.66 11.31
CA VAL A 335 -3.47 5.34 11.59
C VAL A 335 -4.09 4.72 10.34
N LEU A 336 -3.73 5.19 9.14
CA LEU A 336 -4.07 4.54 7.87
C LEU A 336 -2.88 3.69 7.37
N TRP A 337 -3.15 2.71 6.51
CA TRP A 337 -2.13 1.82 5.93
C TRP A 337 -1.44 2.45 4.72
#